data_AF-A0A8W8JPJ8-F1
#
_entry.id   AF-A0A8W8JPJ8-F1
#
_cell.length_a   1.000
_cell.length_b   1.000
_cell.length_c   1.000
_cell.angle_alpha   90.00
_cell.angle_beta   90.00
_cell.angle_gamma   90.00
#
_symmetry.space_group_name_H-M   'P 1'
#
loop_
_entity.id
_entity.type
_entity.pdbx_description
1 polymer ?
#
loop_
_entity_poly.entity_id
_entity_poly.type
_entity_poly.pdbx_seq_one_letter_code
_entity_poly.pdbx_strand_id
1 'polypeptide(L)'
;MDESEPLEIQVQVCYARPAKVHKNSERSKAEQIKHRLKAYRHKLISDVEPSALASVLSKTFQESDFDSVDHAGSCSRRVERLLSLVEKGEPGLVNEFVTVLNNFGYREIVELLNPHDVHHTARNVRKRIAYNFNRILEEMQMTFARETLSNCMGDIDGITQRILPKNGNRRQRMSYFLQFILKEDHNVIEFEKMLKQNGLEKLLEMSENDQEQLVSTQNIEVMFVKDPKPSSSEILFESVITLSYRGGVKEAYGI
;
A
#
# COMPACT_ATOMS: atom_id res chain seq x y z
N MET A 1 -11.54 4.52 44.36
CA MET A 1 -11.59 5.63 43.40
C MET A 1 -10.37 5.47 42.53
N ASP A 2 -10.56 5.10 41.27
CA ASP A 2 -9.47 5.03 40.30
C ASP A 2 -9.76 6.16 39.30
N GLU A 3 -9.17 7.33 39.56
CA GLU A 3 -9.26 8.50 38.68
C GLU A 3 -8.30 8.27 37.51
N SER A 4 -8.70 7.49 36.52
CA SER A 4 -7.98 7.46 35.26
C SER A 4 -8.24 8.78 34.53
N GLU A 5 -7.22 9.64 34.44
CA GLU A 5 -7.28 10.86 33.64
C GLU A 5 -7.65 10.52 32.18
N PRO A 6 -8.60 11.26 31.57
CA PRO A 6 -8.97 11.04 30.19
C PRO A 6 -7.79 11.35 29.26
N LEU A 7 -7.52 10.46 28.30
CA LEU A 7 -6.48 10.66 27.30
C LEU A 7 -7.03 11.55 26.19
N GLU A 8 -6.48 12.75 26.03
CA GLU A 8 -6.83 13.65 24.93
C GLU A 8 -5.90 13.43 23.73
N ILE A 9 -6.49 13.13 22.57
CA ILE A 9 -5.81 13.03 21.29
C ILE A 9 -6.24 14.21 20.43
N GLN A 10 -5.31 15.12 20.14
CA GLN A 10 -5.53 16.17 19.15
C GLN A 10 -5.29 15.63 17.74
N VAL A 11 -6.32 15.71 16.90
CA VAL A 11 -6.27 15.38 15.48
C VAL A 11 -6.42 16.66 14.67
N GLN A 12 -5.37 17.02 13.95
CA GLN A 12 -5.38 18.13 13.00
C GLN A 12 -5.32 17.58 11.57
N VAL A 13 -6.26 18.00 10.74
CA VAL A 13 -6.25 17.78 9.29
C VAL A 13 -5.87 19.08 8.64
N CYS A 14 -4.63 19.15 8.14
CA CYS A 14 -4.14 20.30 7.40
C CYS A 14 -4.39 20.13 5.91
N TYR A 15 -4.39 21.24 5.16
CA TYR A 15 -4.16 21.16 3.72
C TYR A 15 -2.84 20.42 3.49
N ALA A 16 -2.91 19.24 2.88
CA ALA A 16 -1.76 18.79 2.11
C ALA A 16 -1.55 19.89 1.06
N ARG A 17 -0.41 20.60 1.12
CA ARG A 17 -0.04 21.57 0.08
C ARG A 17 -0.37 20.90 -1.25
N PRO A 18 -1.31 21.44 -2.05
CA PRO A 18 -1.63 20.82 -3.31
C PRO A 18 -0.33 20.79 -4.10
N ALA A 19 0.21 19.59 -4.30
CA ALA A 19 1.32 19.38 -5.21
C ALA A 19 0.76 19.74 -6.59
N LYS A 20 0.88 21.02 -6.97
CA LYS A 20 0.46 21.64 -8.24
C LYS A 20 -0.14 20.63 -9.22
N VAL A 21 -1.41 20.28 -9.04
CA VAL A 21 -2.10 19.43 -10.02
C VAL A 21 -2.53 20.35 -11.15
N HIS A 22 -1.72 20.37 -12.19
CA HIS A 22 -2.13 20.32 -13.60
C HIS A 22 -1.04 20.95 -14.48
N LYS A 23 -0.11 20.08 -14.92
CA LYS A 23 0.59 20.19 -16.21
C LYS A 23 1.37 18.93 -16.61
N ASN A 24 1.39 17.87 -15.78
CA ASN A 24 2.25 16.70 -16.02
C ASN A 24 1.61 15.36 -15.59
N SER A 25 0.34 15.13 -15.97
CA SER A 25 -0.33 13.84 -15.69
C SER A 25 0.45 12.65 -16.27
N GLU A 26 0.96 12.79 -17.50
CA GLU A 26 1.77 11.75 -18.15
C GLU A 26 3.12 11.55 -17.46
N ARG A 27 3.80 12.63 -17.07
CA ARG A 27 5.08 12.54 -16.35
C ARG A 27 4.91 11.91 -14.97
N SER A 28 3.86 12.30 -14.23
CA SER A 28 3.52 11.68 -12.94
C SER A 28 3.23 10.18 -13.08
N LYS A 29 2.46 9.79 -14.10
CA LYS A 29 2.17 8.39 -14.41
C LYS A 29 3.44 7.61 -14.78
N ALA A 30 4.29 8.17 -15.63
CA ALA A 30 5.55 7.55 -16.01
C ALA A 30 6.48 7.34 -14.80
N GLU A 31 6.58 8.31 -13.88
CA GLU A 31 7.37 8.15 -12.67
C GLU A 31 6.81 7.06 -11.73
N GLN A 32 5.48 6.92 -11.62
CA GLN A 32 4.87 5.81 -10.89
C GLN A 32 5.19 4.45 -11.53
N ILE A 33 5.15 4.36 -12.87
CA ILE A 33 5.53 3.14 -13.60
C ILE A 33 7.01 2.85 -13.37
N LYS A 34 7.91 3.85 -13.42
CA LYS A 34 9.34 3.67 -13.12
C LYS A 34 9.58 3.18 -11.69
N HIS A 35 8.83 3.67 -10.72
CA HIS A 35 8.93 3.19 -9.34
C HIS A 35 8.54 1.71 -9.23
N ARG A 36 7.46 1.30 -9.91
CA ARG A 36 7.00 -0.09 -9.96
C ARG A 36 7.96 -1.00 -10.75
N LEU A 37 8.57 -0.51 -11.82
CA LEU A 37 9.64 -1.23 -12.55
C LEU A 37 10.76 -1.64 -11.61
N LYS A 38 11.20 -0.75 -10.72
CA LYS A 38 12.23 -1.03 -9.72
C LYS A 38 11.76 -2.06 -8.68
N ALA A 39 10.55 -1.89 -8.16
CA ALA A 39 10.00 -2.80 -7.16
C ALA A 39 9.84 -4.24 -7.70
N TYR A 40 9.39 -4.36 -8.94
CA TYR A 40 9.12 -5.64 -9.59
C TYR A 40 10.24 -6.14 -10.48
N ARG A 41 11.44 -5.56 -10.33
CA ARG A 41 12.57 -5.85 -11.20
C ARG A 41 12.90 -7.34 -11.27
N HIS A 42 12.88 -8.03 -10.13
CA HIS A 42 13.15 -9.47 -10.08
C HIS A 42 12.12 -10.29 -10.87
N LYS A 43 10.83 -9.94 -10.76
CA LYS A 43 9.73 -10.61 -11.46
C LYS A 43 9.78 -10.33 -12.97
N LEU A 44 10.05 -9.08 -13.34
CA LEU A 44 10.24 -8.69 -14.74
C LEU A 44 11.41 -9.45 -15.39
N ILE A 45 12.54 -9.60 -14.69
CA ILE A 45 13.70 -10.35 -15.18
C ILE A 45 13.40 -11.85 -15.36
N SER A 46 12.51 -12.41 -14.54
CA SER A 46 12.09 -13.81 -14.60
C SER A 46 11.08 -14.07 -15.73
N ASP A 47 10.11 -13.17 -15.89
CA ASP A 47 8.87 -13.49 -16.62
C ASP A 47 8.82 -12.87 -18.03
N VAL A 48 9.76 -11.97 -18.38
CA VAL A 48 9.76 -11.24 -19.65
C VAL A 48 10.79 -11.81 -20.63
N GLU A 49 10.36 -12.12 -21.85
CA GLU A 49 11.25 -12.46 -22.96
C GLU A 49 11.70 -11.18 -23.71
N PRO A 50 12.99 -10.79 -23.63
CA PRO A 50 13.49 -9.51 -24.10
C PRO A 50 13.50 -9.41 -25.62
N SER A 51 13.74 -10.52 -26.32
CA SER A 51 13.90 -10.58 -27.78
C SER A 51 12.67 -10.03 -28.51
N ALA A 52 11.48 -10.31 -27.99
CA ALA A 52 10.21 -9.84 -28.53
C ALA A 52 10.03 -8.33 -28.35
N LEU A 53 10.32 -7.81 -27.15
CA LEU A 53 10.17 -6.39 -26.81
C LEU A 53 11.23 -5.51 -27.48
N ALA A 54 12.47 -6.01 -27.52
CA ALA A 54 13.63 -5.36 -28.09
C ALA A 54 13.38 -5.01 -29.56
N SER A 55 12.83 -5.93 -30.35
CA SER A 55 12.52 -5.71 -31.78
C SER A 55 11.58 -4.53 -32.05
N VAL A 56 10.67 -4.23 -31.11
CA VAL A 56 9.69 -3.15 -31.24
C VAL A 56 10.25 -1.84 -30.69
N LEU A 57 10.94 -1.91 -29.54
CA LEU A 57 11.46 -0.73 -28.84
C LEU A 57 12.79 -0.21 -29.42
N SER A 58 13.49 -1.00 -30.26
CA SER A 58 14.73 -0.59 -30.92
C SER A 58 14.60 0.72 -31.70
N LYS A 59 13.40 1.00 -32.22
CA LYS A 59 13.09 2.24 -32.96
C LYS A 59 13.01 3.48 -32.07
N THR A 60 12.88 3.30 -30.76
CA THR A 60 12.71 4.37 -29.78
C THR A 60 14.02 4.69 -29.04
N PHE A 61 15.01 3.79 -29.11
CA PHE A 61 16.33 3.97 -28.50
C PHE A 61 17.37 4.47 -29.51
N GLN A 62 18.43 5.11 -29.01
CA GLN A 62 19.63 5.32 -29.83
C GLN A 62 20.30 3.97 -30.09
N GLU A 63 20.82 3.78 -31.30
CA GLU A 63 21.41 2.51 -31.77
C GLU A 63 22.52 2.01 -30.81
N SER A 64 23.37 2.92 -30.31
CA SER A 64 24.43 2.62 -29.34
C SER A 64 23.93 2.13 -27.98
N ASP A 65 22.76 2.60 -27.52
CA ASP A 65 22.18 2.15 -26.26
C ASP A 65 21.55 0.76 -26.43
N PHE A 66 20.97 0.51 -27.60
CA PHE A 66 20.30 -0.76 -27.90
C PHE A 66 21.28 -1.88 -28.21
N ASP A 67 22.43 -1.58 -28.81
CA ASP A 67 23.54 -2.54 -28.96
C ASP A 67 23.92 -3.16 -27.61
N SER A 68 23.87 -2.36 -26.54
CA SER A 68 24.15 -2.88 -25.20
C SER A 68 23.12 -3.94 -24.75
N VAL A 69 21.86 -3.86 -25.19
CA VAL A 69 20.84 -4.86 -24.89
C VAL A 69 21.12 -6.13 -25.70
N ASP A 70 21.23 -6.05 -27.03
CA ASP A 70 21.38 -7.23 -27.89
C ASP A 70 22.66 -8.03 -27.61
N HIS A 71 23.75 -7.34 -27.30
CA HIS A 71 25.05 -7.98 -27.01
C HIS A 71 25.16 -8.52 -25.57
N ALA A 72 24.12 -8.40 -24.74
CA ALA A 72 24.15 -9.00 -23.41
C ALA A 72 24.06 -10.53 -23.49
N GLY A 73 24.96 -11.21 -22.75
CA GLY A 73 25.19 -12.66 -22.86
C GLY A 73 24.15 -13.58 -22.23
N SER A 74 23.05 -13.05 -21.66
CA SER A 74 21.94 -13.88 -21.14
C SER A 74 20.60 -13.15 -21.28
N CYS A 75 19.51 -13.91 -21.38
CA CYS A 75 18.15 -13.38 -21.41
C CYS A 75 17.88 -12.44 -20.22
N SER A 76 18.21 -12.87 -19.00
CA SER A 76 18.07 -12.05 -17.79
C SER A 76 18.82 -10.71 -17.85
N ARG A 77 20.06 -10.71 -18.38
CA ARG A 77 20.86 -9.48 -18.54
C ARG A 77 20.30 -8.58 -19.64
N ARG A 78 19.73 -9.13 -20.70
CA ARG A 78 19.04 -8.37 -21.76
C ARG A 78 17.83 -7.64 -21.19
N VAL A 79 16.97 -8.35 -20.44
CA VAL A 79 15.83 -7.74 -19.75
C VAL A 79 16.31 -6.65 -18.80
N GLU A 80 17.32 -6.93 -17.98
CA GLU A 80 17.83 -5.96 -17.01
C GLU A 80 18.37 -4.68 -17.66
N ARG A 81 19.09 -4.79 -18.77
CA ARG A 81 19.55 -3.62 -19.54
C ARG A 81 18.38 -2.86 -20.16
N LEU A 82 17.41 -3.56 -20.75
CA LEU A 82 16.20 -2.94 -21.31
C LEU A 82 15.42 -2.16 -20.23
N LEU A 83 15.18 -2.75 -19.06
CA LEU A 83 14.50 -2.08 -17.94
C LEU A 83 15.25 -0.82 -17.51
N SER A 84 16.59 -0.88 -17.47
CA SER A 84 17.42 0.27 -17.11
C SER A 84 17.34 1.42 -18.12
N LEU A 85 17.17 1.12 -19.41
CA LEU A 85 16.95 2.13 -20.44
C LEU A 85 15.55 2.76 -20.32
N VAL A 86 14.52 1.94 -20.10
CA VAL A 86 13.14 2.42 -19.88
C VAL A 86 13.05 3.31 -18.63
N GLU A 87 13.72 2.94 -17.54
CA GLU A 87 13.77 3.74 -16.31
C GLU A 87 14.37 5.14 -16.51
N LYS A 88 15.39 5.25 -17.37
CA LYS A 88 16.08 6.52 -17.67
C LYS A 88 15.36 7.34 -18.74
N GLY A 89 14.52 6.72 -19.56
CA GLY A 89 13.88 7.37 -20.68
C GLY A 89 12.76 8.34 -20.29
N GLU A 90 12.32 9.07 -21.31
CA GLU A 90 11.24 10.05 -21.23
C GLU A 90 9.86 9.38 -21.04
N PRO A 91 8.84 10.11 -20.54
CA PRO A 91 7.52 9.55 -20.28
C PRO A 91 6.87 8.81 -21.47
N GLY A 92 7.13 9.25 -22.70
CA GLY A 92 6.65 8.58 -23.91
C GLY A 92 7.15 7.15 -24.03
N LEU A 93 8.45 6.92 -23.83
CA LEU A 93 9.06 5.59 -23.87
C LEU A 93 8.50 4.68 -22.77
N VAL A 94 8.31 5.21 -21.55
CA VAL A 94 7.77 4.41 -20.43
C VAL A 94 6.35 3.92 -20.74
N ASN A 95 5.52 4.79 -21.31
CA ASN A 95 4.16 4.42 -21.72
C ASN A 95 4.16 3.48 -22.93
N GLU A 96 5.08 3.67 -23.88
CA GLU A 96 5.27 2.76 -25.01
C GLU A 96 5.68 1.37 -24.52
N PHE A 97 6.62 1.27 -23.58
CA PHE A 97 7.03 0.00 -22.97
C PHE A 97 5.85 -0.78 -22.38
N VAL A 98 4.98 -0.10 -21.62
CA VAL A 98 3.75 -0.72 -21.07
C VAL A 98 2.80 -1.16 -22.18
N THR A 99 2.68 -0.37 -23.25
CA THR A 99 1.84 -0.71 -24.41
C THR A 99 2.38 -1.94 -25.14
N VAL A 100 3.69 -2.01 -25.35
CA VAL A 100 4.36 -3.16 -25.97
C VAL A 100 4.17 -4.41 -25.11
N LEU A 101 4.36 -4.33 -23.79
CA LEU A 101 4.08 -5.45 -22.89
C LEU A 101 2.65 -5.97 -23.03
N ASN A 102 1.67 -5.07 -23.12
CA ASN A 102 0.27 -5.45 -23.31
C ASN A 102 0.03 -6.15 -24.65
N ASN A 103 0.64 -5.64 -25.73
CA ASN A 103 0.52 -6.21 -27.08
C ASN A 103 1.12 -7.62 -27.19
N PHE A 104 2.19 -7.90 -26.43
CA PHE A 104 2.79 -9.23 -26.34
C PHE A 104 2.09 -10.17 -25.34
N GLY A 105 0.99 -9.73 -24.71
CA GLY A 105 0.19 -10.58 -23.84
C GLY A 105 0.67 -10.65 -22.38
N TYR A 106 1.63 -9.81 -21.97
CA TYR A 106 2.08 -9.72 -20.57
C TYR A 106 1.09 -8.96 -19.69
N ARG A 107 -0.18 -9.36 -19.70
CA ARG A 107 -1.30 -8.65 -19.04
C ARG A 107 -1.08 -8.51 -17.54
N GLU A 108 -0.63 -9.58 -16.87
CA GLU A 108 -0.33 -9.55 -15.43
C GLU A 108 0.79 -8.55 -15.09
N ILE A 109 1.82 -8.45 -15.94
CA ILE A 109 2.91 -7.49 -15.76
C ILE A 109 2.41 -6.06 -16.00
N VAL A 110 1.58 -5.86 -17.03
CA VAL A 110 0.96 -4.54 -17.30
C VAL A 110 0.08 -4.10 -16.13
N GLU A 111 -0.68 -5.02 -15.54
CA GLU A 111 -1.47 -4.77 -14.33
C GLU A 111 -0.60 -4.54 -13.09
N LEU A 112 0.64 -5.04 -13.04
CA LEU A 112 1.58 -4.70 -11.96
C LEU A 112 2.17 -3.30 -12.15
N LEU A 113 2.48 -2.91 -13.40
CA LEU A 113 3.17 -1.65 -13.71
C LEU A 113 2.23 -0.45 -13.85
N ASN A 114 1.13 -0.64 -14.58
CA ASN A 114 0.10 0.37 -14.83
C ASN A 114 -1.33 -0.17 -14.57
N PRO A 115 -1.61 -0.66 -13.36
CA PRO A 115 -2.95 -1.06 -12.96
C PRO A 115 -3.98 0.05 -13.12
N HIS A 116 -5.15 -0.33 -13.60
CA HIS A 116 -6.29 0.57 -13.75
C HIS A 116 -6.94 0.82 -12.38
N ASP A 117 -7.13 2.09 -12.04
CA ASP A 117 -7.86 2.52 -10.83
C ASP A 117 -7.41 1.86 -9.51
N VAL A 118 -6.09 1.71 -9.33
CA VAL A 118 -5.53 1.19 -8.05
C VAL A 118 -5.98 2.04 -6.90
N HIS A 119 -6.03 3.36 -7.07
CA HIS A 119 -6.31 4.23 -5.95
C HIS A 119 -7.71 3.99 -5.39
N HIS A 120 -8.73 3.84 -6.25
CA HIS A 120 -10.06 3.49 -5.80
C HIS A 120 -10.12 2.07 -5.23
N THR A 121 -9.50 1.10 -5.91
CA THR A 121 -9.48 -0.30 -5.46
C THR A 121 -8.82 -0.42 -4.09
N ALA A 122 -7.62 0.12 -3.93
CA ALA A 122 -6.88 0.17 -2.68
C ALA A 122 -7.66 0.93 -1.62
N ARG A 123 -8.32 2.04 -1.95
CA ARG A 123 -9.21 2.75 -1.00
C ARG A 123 -10.34 1.86 -0.50
N ASN A 124 -10.98 1.08 -1.37
CA ASN A 124 -12.03 0.14 -0.96
C ASN A 124 -11.49 -0.99 -0.08
N VAL A 125 -10.32 -1.54 -0.43
CA VAL A 125 -9.65 -2.56 0.40
C VAL A 125 -9.24 -1.97 1.75
N ARG A 126 -8.70 -0.74 1.82
CA ARG A 126 -8.38 -0.07 3.10
C ARG A 126 -9.60 0.05 3.99
N LYS A 127 -10.78 0.38 3.44
CA LYS A 127 -12.03 0.42 4.22
C LYS A 127 -12.37 -0.94 4.81
N ARG A 128 -12.21 -2.02 4.03
CA ARG A 128 -12.44 -3.41 4.48
C ARG A 128 -11.44 -3.83 5.55
N ILE A 129 -10.16 -3.48 5.39
CA ILE A 129 -9.12 -3.73 6.39
C ILE A 129 -9.43 -2.98 7.69
N ALA A 130 -9.78 -1.69 7.60
CA ALA A 130 -10.11 -0.88 8.77
C ALA A 130 -11.33 -1.44 9.52
N TYR A 131 -12.37 -1.81 8.77
CA TYR A 131 -13.59 -2.40 9.31
C TYR A 131 -13.31 -3.74 10.03
N ASN A 132 -12.48 -4.62 9.45
CA ASN A 132 -12.14 -5.93 10.03
C ASN A 132 -10.81 -5.95 10.80
N PHE A 133 -10.28 -4.79 11.20
CA PHE A 133 -8.88 -4.66 11.64
C PHE A 133 -8.50 -5.63 12.76
N ASN A 134 -9.36 -5.75 13.78
CA ASN A 134 -9.11 -6.65 14.92
C ASN A 134 -9.15 -8.13 14.50
N ARG A 135 -10.12 -8.53 13.68
CA ARG A 135 -10.21 -9.90 13.14
C ARG A 135 -8.98 -10.25 12.32
N ILE A 136 -8.56 -9.33 11.45
CA ILE A 136 -7.34 -9.49 10.65
C ILE A 136 -6.12 -9.64 11.56
N LEU A 137 -5.97 -8.81 12.59
CA LEU A 137 -4.86 -8.94 13.55
C LEU A 137 -4.83 -10.29 14.28
N GLU A 138 -6.01 -10.85 14.56
CA GLU A 138 -6.17 -12.13 15.26
C GLU A 138 -5.89 -13.34 14.37
N GLU A 139 -6.05 -13.23 13.06
CA GLU A 139 -5.75 -14.29 12.09
C GLU A 139 -4.35 -14.17 11.47
N MET A 140 -3.80 -12.95 11.35
CA MET A 140 -2.54 -12.70 10.67
C MET A 140 -1.32 -13.39 11.28
N GLN A 141 -0.58 -14.12 10.46
CA GLN A 141 0.62 -14.86 10.87
C GLN A 141 1.89 -14.28 10.27
N MET A 142 3.03 -14.61 10.87
CA MET A 142 4.34 -14.14 10.42
C MET A 142 4.69 -14.59 9.00
N THR A 143 4.26 -15.80 8.63
CA THR A 143 4.47 -16.38 7.30
C THR A 143 3.81 -15.51 6.23
N PHE A 144 2.52 -15.20 6.39
CA PHE A 144 1.76 -14.32 5.50
C PHE A 144 2.35 -12.92 5.43
N ALA A 145 2.78 -12.36 6.57
CA ALA A 145 3.41 -11.04 6.59
C ALA A 145 4.70 -11.03 5.75
N ARG A 146 5.57 -12.04 5.88
CA ARG A 146 6.82 -12.14 5.10
C ARG A 146 6.56 -12.33 3.61
N GLU A 147 5.63 -13.19 3.26
CA GLU A 147 5.20 -13.41 1.87
C GLU A 147 4.63 -12.14 1.24
N THR A 148 3.81 -11.40 1.98
CA THR A 148 3.28 -10.12 1.48
C THR A 148 4.40 -9.11 1.29
N LEU A 149 5.34 -9.02 2.25
CA LEU A 149 6.45 -8.06 2.21
C LEU A 149 7.39 -8.26 1.02
N SER A 150 7.59 -9.49 0.52
CA SER A 150 8.44 -9.71 -0.66
C SER A 150 7.90 -9.04 -1.93
N ASN A 151 6.61 -8.69 -1.96
CA ASN A 151 5.95 -8.03 -3.09
C ASN A 151 5.59 -6.56 -2.81
N CYS A 152 5.92 -6.05 -1.62
CA CYS A 152 5.62 -4.68 -1.21
C CYS A 152 6.70 -3.68 -1.61
N MET A 153 6.35 -2.40 -1.55
CA MET A 153 7.24 -1.25 -1.76
C MET A 153 7.44 -0.46 -0.46
N GLY A 154 8.58 0.24 -0.36
CA GLY A 154 8.94 1.10 0.77
C GLY A 154 10.08 0.53 1.61
N ASP A 155 10.14 0.91 2.89
CA ASP A 155 11.16 0.43 3.84
C ASP A 155 10.88 -1.01 4.31
N ILE A 156 11.12 -1.97 3.41
CA ILE A 156 10.90 -3.40 3.63
C ILE A 156 11.82 -3.95 4.72
N ASP A 157 13.09 -3.54 4.74
CA ASP A 157 14.05 -3.98 5.75
C ASP A 157 13.64 -3.50 7.15
N GLY A 158 13.24 -2.23 7.27
CA GLY A 158 12.80 -1.65 8.53
C GLY A 158 11.54 -2.32 9.07
N ILE A 159 10.51 -2.57 8.24
CA ILE A 159 9.32 -3.28 8.71
C ILE A 159 9.62 -4.74 9.03
N THR A 160 10.45 -5.42 8.22
CA THR A 160 10.86 -6.82 8.47
C THR A 160 11.53 -6.97 9.83
N GLN A 161 12.40 -6.02 10.20
CA GLN A 161 12.99 -6.00 11.54
C GLN A 161 11.93 -5.78 12.62
N ARG A 162 11.03 -4.80 12.46
CA ARG A 162 10.01 -4.48 13.48
C ARG A 162 9.05 -5.62 13.78
N ILE A 163 8.79 -6.51 12.82
CA ILE A 163 7.84 -7.62 13.02
C ILE A 163 8.48 -8.89 13.58
N LEU A 164 9.79 -8.91 13.86
CA LEU A 164 10.45 -10.08 14.46
C LEU A 164 9.93 -10.43 15.87
N PRO A 165 9.93 -11.71 16.29
CA PRO A 165 9.42 -12.14 17.61
C PRO A 165 10.01 -11.41 18.82
N LYS A 166 11.26 -10.94 18.72
CA LYS A 166 11.93 -10.15 19.76
C LYS A 166 11.34 -8.74 19.97
N ASN A 167 10.54 -8.24 19.03
CA ASN A 167 10.08 -6.85 18.97
C ASN A 167 8.59 -6.69 19.36
N GLY A 168 8.19 -7.34 20.45
CA GLY A 168 6.84 -7.23 21.01
C GLY A 168 5.94 -8.44 20.75
N ASN A 169 4.72 -8.38 21.27
CA ASN A 169 3.76 -9.49 21.13
C ASN A 169 3.24 -9.60 19.69
N ARG A 170 2.60 -10.73 19.33
CA ARG A 170 2.10 -10.96 17.97
C ARG A 170 1.20 -9.82 17.49
N ARG A 171 0.26 -9.37 18.33
CA ARG A 171 -0.73 -8.34 17.96
C ARG A 171 -0.05 -7.00 17.62
N GLN A 172 0.91 -6.57 18.43
CA GLN A 172 1.72 -5.37 18.17
C GLN A 172 2.51 -5.49 16.86
N ARG A 173 3.15 -6.65 16.63
CA ARG A 173 3.93 -6.89 15.42
C ARG A 173 3.05 -6.89 14.16
N MET A 174 1.88 -7.52 14.20
CA MET A 174 0.93 -7.49 13.08
C MET A 174 0.31 -6.10 12.89
N SER A 175 0.16 -5.31 13.95
CA SER A 175 -0.25 -3.91 13.85
C SER A 175 0.77 -3.07 13.08
N TYR A 176 2.06 -3.22 13.36
CA TYR A 176 3.11 -2.53 12.58
C TYR A 176 3.09 -2.95 11.11
N PHE A 177 2.91 -4.24 10.85
CA PHE A 177 2.78 -4.76 9.48
C PHE A 177 1.59 -4.12 8.76
N LEU A 178 0.38 -4.15 9.33
CA LEU A 178 -0.80 -3.56 8.69
C LEU A 178 -0.65 -2.04 8.50
N GLN A 179 -0.06 -1.32 9.46
CA GLN A 179 0.24 0.10 9.28
C GLN A 179 1.19 0.36 8.10
N PHE A 180 2.18 -0.52 7.89
CA PHE A 180 3.04 -0.45 6.72
C PHE A 180 2.28 -0.73 5.42
N ILE A 181 1.41 -1.76 5.41
CA ILE A 181 0.56 -2.10 4.26
C ILE A 181 -0.33 -0.92 3.85
N LEU A 182 -0.98 -0.26 4.82
CA LEU A 182 -1.98 0.77 4.54
C LEU A 182 -1.40 2.07 3.92
N LYS A 183 -0.08 2.26 3.95
CA LYS A 183 0.57 3.48 3.43
C LYS A 183 0.47 3.60 1.91
N GLU A 184 0.71 2.52 1.19
CA GLU A 184 0.86 2.54 -0.27
C GLU A 184 -0.25 1.74 -0.95
N ASP A 185 -0.81 2.27 -2.04
CA ASP A 185 -1.92 1.65 -2.79
C ASP A 185 -1.60 0.22 -3.26
N HIS A 186 -0.54 0.08 -4.07
CA HIS A 186 0.63 -0.58 -3.50
C HIS A 186 0.44 -1.92 -2.79
N ASN A 187 0.98 -1.86 -1.58
CA ASN A 187 1.01 -2.89 -0.57
C ASN A 187 -0.40 -3.33 -0.17
N VAL A 188 -1.39 -2.44 -0.21
CA VAL A 188 -2.80 -2.79 0.08
C VAL A 188 -3.32 -3.84 -0.91
N ILE A 189 -3.01 -3.69 -2.19
CA ILE A 189 -3.43 -4.66 -3.21
C ILE A 189 -2.69 -6.00 -3.05
N GLU A 190 -1.38 -5.97 -2.80
CA GLU A 190 -0.63 -7.22 -2.56
C GLU A 190 -1.12 -7.96 -1.31
N PHE A 191 -1.51 -7.23 -0.28
CA PHE A 191 -2.14 -7.82 0.90
C PHE A 191 -3.48 -8.48 0.58
N GLU A 192 -4.34 -7.84 -0.22
CA GLU A 192 -5.60 -8.45 -0.68
C GLU A 192 -5.35 -9.73 -1.50
N LYS A 193 -4.37 -9.72 -2.41
CA LYS A 193 -3.99 -10.90 -3.19
C LYS A 193 -3.53 -12.04 -2.30
N MET A 194 -2.66 -11.76 -1.33
CA MET A 194 -2.18 -12.76 -0.38
C MET A 194 -3.35 -13.40 0.38
N LEU A 195 -4.32 -12.59 0.85
CA LEU A 195 -5.50 -13.14 1.53
C LEU A 195 -6.29 -14.08 0.63
N LYS A 196 -6.55 -13.69 -0.64
CA LYS A 196 -7.26 -14.53 -1.61
C LYS A 196 -6.52 -15.83 -1.91
N GLN A 197 -5.20 -15.76 -2.10
CA GLN A 197 -4.38 -16.93 -2.42
C GLN A 197 -4.35 -17.95 -1.27
N ASN A 198 -4.54 -17.48 -0.03
CA ASN A 198 -4.54 -18.32 1.16
C ASN A 198 -5.95 -18.66 1.68
N GLY A 199 -7.03 -18.36 0.93
CA GLY A 199 -8.41 -18.66 1.34
C GLY A 199 -8.91 -17.80 2.52
N LEU A 200 -8.31 -16.64 2.74
CA LEU A 200 -8.59 -15.69 3.83
C LEU A 200 -9.37 -14.45 3.36
N GLU A 201 -9.89 -14.44 2.12
CA GLU A 201 -10.63 -13.32 1.55
C GLU A 201 -11.85 -12.91 2.37
N LYS A 202 -12.43 -13.85 3.12
CA LYS A 202 -13.56 -13.61 4.04
C LYS A 202 -13.21 -12.64 5.16
N LEU A 203 -11.94 -12.45 5.48
CA LEU A 203 -11.49 -11.44 6.44
C LEU A 203 -11.73 -10.01 5.96
N LEU A 204 -12.02 -9.81 4.66
CA LEU A 204 -12.37 -8.51 4.08
C LEU A 204 -13.86 -8.36 3.80
N GLU A 205 -14.69 -9.37 4.09
CA GLU A 205 -16.14 -9.26 3.96
C GLU A 205 -16.69 -8.28 5.02
N MET A 206 -17.53 -7.35 4.57
CA MET A 206 -18.34 -6.50 5.43
C MET A 206 -19.71 -7.17 5.56
N SER A 207 -20.22 -7.35 6.77
CA SER A 207 -21.59 -7.83 6.92
C SER A 207 -22.56 -6.65 6.77
N GLU A 208 -23.72 -6.88 6.15
CA GLU A 208 -24.75 -5.84 5.98
C GLU A 208 -25.41 -5.44 7.31
N ASN A 209 -25.34 -6.29 8.34
CA ASN A 209 -25.98 -6.09 9.66
C ASN A 209 -25.13 -5.28 10.66
N ASP A 210 -23.86 -5.04 10.37
CA ASP A 210 -22.94 -4.40 11.31
C ASP A 210 -22.75 -2.89 11.07
N GLN A 211 -23.39 -2.33 10.03
CA GLN A 211 -23.43 -0.86 9.86
C GLN A 211 -24.14 -0.17 11.04
N GLU A 212 -25.05 -0.86 11.74
CA GLU A 212 -25.68 -0.39 12.98
C GLU A 212 -24.80 -0.64 14.23
N GLN A 213 -23.86 -1.59 14.17
CA GLN A 213 -22.99 -1.95 15.30
C GLN A 213 -21.72 -1.10 15.41
N LEU A 214 -21.40 -0.30 14.39
CA LEU A 214 -20.33 0.72 14.43
C LEU A 214 -20.57 1.83 15.47
N VAL A 215 -21.77 1.90 16.06
CA VAL A 215 -22.13 2.85 17.12
C VAL A 215 -21.93 2.26 18.53
N SER A 216 -21.70 0.94 18.69
CA SER A 216 -21.67 0.30 20.00
C SER A 216 -20.28 -0.13 20.49
N THR A 217 -19.25 0.71 20.37
CA THR A 217 -18.15 0.68 21.34
C THR A 217 -18.60 1.46 22.58
N GLN A 218 -19.29 0.78 23.50
CA GLN A 218 -19.89 1.34 24.73
C GLN A 218 -18.92 1.97 25.75
N ASN A 219 -17.66 2.23 25.41
CA ASN A 219 -16.69 2.84 26.32
C ASN A 219 -15.86 3.97 25.69
N ILE A 220 -16.26 4.49 24.52
CA ILE A 220 -15.58 5.62 23.90
C ILE A 220 -16.62 6.66 23.50
N GLU A 221 -16.83 7.67 24.34
CA GLU A 221 -17.58 8.87 23.97
C GLU A 221 -16.67 9.79 23.13
N VAL A 222 -16.92 9.87 21.83
CA VAL A 222 -16.27 10.84 20.96
C VAL A 222 -17.08 12.14 20.99
N MET A 223 -16.60 13.15 21.72
CA MET A 223 -17.18 14.49 21.67
C MET A 223 -16.52 15.33 20.58
N PHE A 224 -17.30 15.74 19.59
CA PHE A 224 -16.85 16.75 18.63
C PHE A 224 -16.90 18.13 19.30
N VAL A 225 -15.76 18.81 19.39
CA VAL A 225 -15.73 20.22 19.77
C VAL A 225 -16.51 21.00 18.72
N LYS A 226 -17.66 21.55 19.10
CA LYS A 226 -18.42 22.49 18.25
C LYS A 226 -17.65 23.79 18.16
N ASP A 227 -17.44 24.26 16.93
CA ASP A 227 -16.71 25.48 16.57
C ASP A 227 -15.20 25.47 16.90
N PRO A 228 -14.40 24.59 16.26
CA PRO A 228 -12.96 24.74 16.31
C PRO A 228 -12.59 26.03 15.56
N LYS A 229 -12.17 27.08 16.28
CA LYS A 229 -11.42 28.17 15.67
C LYS A 229 -10.10 27.58 15.18
N PRO A 230 -9.82 27.56 13.86
CA PRO A 230 -8.58 27.02 13.36
C PRO A 230 -7.42 27.79 14.00
N SER A 231 -6.49 27.08 14.63
CA SER A 231 -5.28 27.70 15.18
C SER A 231 -4.36 28.29 14.09
N SER A 232 -4.60 27.92 12.83
CA SER A 232 -3.90 28.42 11.64
C SER A 232 -4.80 28.37 10.39
N SER A 233 -4.53 29.22 9.40
CA SER A 233 -5.19 29.22 8.08
C SER A 233 -4.91 27.98 7.23
N GLU A 234 -3.94 27.15 7.63
CA GLU A 234 -3.57 25.91 6.93
C GLU A 234 -4.35 24.67 7.43
N ILE A 235 -5.14 24.80 8.49
CA ILE A 235 -5.86 23.70 9.13
C ILE A 235 -7.32 23.69 8.64
N LEU A 236 -7.72 22.61 7.96
CA LEU A 236 -9.08 22.40 7.45
C LEU A 236 -10.04 21.96 8.55
N PHE A 237 -9.53 21.14 9.46
CA PHE A 237 -10.30 20.56 10.55
C PHE A 237 -9.37 20.31 11.72
N GLU A 238 -9.78 20.77 12.90
CA GLU A 238 -9.10 20.51 14.16
C GLU A 238 -10.14 19.89 15.10
N SER A 239 -9.81 18.72 15.65
CA SER A 239 -10.69 18.02 16.57
C SER A 239 -9.89 17.40 17.71
N VAL A 240 -10.46 17.48 18.90
CA VAL A 240 -9.93 16.81 20.08
C VAL A 240 -10.78 15.57 20.28
N ILE A 241 -10.14 14.40 20.25
CA ILE A 241 -10.75 13.14 20.63
C ILE A 241 -10.37 12.88 22.08
N THR A 242 -11.31 13.04 22.99
CA THR A 242 -11.13 12.69 24.40
C THR A 242 -11.51 11.22 24.58
N LEU A 243 -10.58 10.39 25.03
CA LEU A 243 -10.81 8.98 25.36
C LEU A 243 -10.90 8.85 26.88
N SER A 244 -12.08 8.56 27.41
CA SER A 244 -12.29 8.24 28.81
C SER A 244 -12.54 6.76 28.99
N TYR A 245 -11.81 6.11 29.89
CA TYR A 245 -12.01 4.70 30.23
C TYR A 245 -12.77 4.61 31.56
N ARG A 246 -13.95 3.99 31.58
CA ARG A 246 -14.56 3.53 32.83
C ARG A 246 -14.14 2.09 33.07
N GLY A 247 -13.28 1.86 34.05
CA GLY A 247 -12.97 0.52 34.52
C GLY A 247 -14.24 -0.18 34.98
N GLY A 248 -14.60 -1.29 34.32
CA GLY A 248 -15.66 -2.17 34.78
C GLY A 248 -15.27 -2.79 36.12
N VAL A 249 -15.88 -2.33 37.21
CA VAL A 249 -15.77 -3.00 38.51
C VAL A 249 -16.42 -4.36 38.35
N LYS A 250 -15.62 -5.44 38.40
CA LYS A 250 -16.17 -6.77 38.67
C LYS A 250 -16.72 -6.73 40.09
N GLU A 251 -18.04 -6.73 40.23
CA GLU A 251 -18.69 -7.04 41.49
C GLU A 251 -18.22 -8.43 41.93
N ALA A 252 -17.41 -8.46 42.99
CA ALA A 252 -17.16 -9.68 43.72
C ALA A 252 -18.47 -10.04 44.44
N TYR A 253 -19.24 -10.97 43.86
CA TYR A 253 -20.30 -11.63 44.61
C TYR A 253 -19.66 -12.39 45.78
N GLY A 254 -19.78 -11.81 46.97
CA GLY A 254 -19.64 -12.55 48.22
C GLY A 254 -21.02 -13.06 48.63
N ILE A 255 -21.20 -14.38 48.57
CA ILE A 255 -21.85 -15.20 49.62
C ILE A 255 -21.08 -16.52 49.65
#